data_AF-A0A426VW56-F1
#
_entry.id   AF-A0A426VW56-F1
#
_cell.length_a   1.000
_cell.length_b   1.000
_cell.length_c   1.000
_cell.angle_alpha   90.00
_cell.angle_beta   90.00
_cell.angle_gamma   90.00
#
_symmetry.space_group_name_H-M   'P 1'
#
loop_
_entity.id
_entity.type
_entity.pdbx_description
1 polymer ?
#
loop_
_entity_poly.entity_id
_entity_poly.type
_entity_poly.pdbx_seq_one_letter_code
_entity_poly.pdbx_strand_id
1 'polypeptide(L)'
;MDIADVKKELSSDEKILESAFKLETLYKKYKFVIWGVAGALILFFVGTTALNAIKQAKLEDANNAFLTLQKKADDSQALQTLKEKNPALFELYAYAQASNKQDVKGLSSLVNSSNPVVADASKYTVATLERKPVDSILYKEMALLEEAYLDIKAGDTKSAKAKLELINERSPLATIASLLEHSTLKAK
;
A
#
# COMPACT_ATOMS: atom_id res chain seq x y z
N MET A 1 6.77 54.93 49.89
CA MET A 1 7.44 53.84 49.17
C MET A 1 8.48 53.29 50.13
N ASP A 2 8.32 52.03 50.55
CA ASP A 2 9.10 51.44 51.62
C ASP A 2 10.45 50.92 51.11
N ILE A 3 11.50 50.95 51.93
CA ILE A 3 12.87 50.57 51.51
C ILE A 3 12.93 49.10 51.05
N ALA A 4 12.04 48.26 51.58
CA ALA A 4 11.89 46.86 51.21
C ALA A 4 11.40 46.67 49.77
N ASP A 5 10.49 47.52 49.29
CA ASP A 5 9.96 47.45 47.92
C ASP A 5 11.01 47.86 46.90
N VAL A 6 11.76 48.95 47.19
CA VAL A 6 12.88 49.41 46.36
C VAL A 6 13.98 48.34 46.26
N LYS A 7 14.30 47.63 47.35
CA LYS A 7 15.30 46.55 47.34
C LYS A 7 14.84 45.32 46.55
N LYS A 8 13.54 45.05 46.53
CA LYS A 8 12.94 43.93 45.78
C LYS A 8 12.90 44.20 44.29
N GLU A 9 12.57 45.42 43.87
CA GLU A 9 12.66 45.86 42.47
C GLU A 9 14.10 45.79 41.96
N LEU A 10 15.06 46.33 42.71
CA LEU A 10 16.49 46.26 42.36
C LEU A 10 17.02 44.83 42.23
N SER A 11 16.60 43.91 43.11
CA SER A 11 17.00 42.49 43.03
C SER A 11 16.33 41.74 41.88
N SER A 12 15.12 42.14 41.48
CA SER A 12 14.43 41.61 40.32
C SER A 12 15.12 42.08 39.03
N ASP A 13 15.47 43.35 38.96
CA ASP A 13 16.16 43.95 37.81
C ASP A 13 17.58 43.37 37.65
N GLU A 14 18.30 43.16 38.74
CA GLU A 14 19.62 42.52 38.72
C GLU A 14 19.56 41.08 38.17
N LYS A 15 18.53 40.30 38.53
CA LYS A 15 18.32 38.95 37.97
C LYS A 15 17.96 38.97 36.48
N ILE A 16 17.20 39.97 36.04
CA ILE A 16 16.88 40.17 34.62
C ILE A 16 18.15 40.52 33.84
N LEU A 17 18.99 41.41 34.39
CA LEU A 17 20.27 41.78 33.80
C LEU A 17 21.25 40.60 33.78
N GLU A 18 21.36 39.84 34.86
CA GLU A 18 22.21 38.65 34.91
C GLU A 18 21.77 37.60 33.87
N SER A 19 20.46 37.41 33.71
CA SER A 19 19.89 36.52 32.70
C SER A 19 20.17 37.03 31.28
N ALA A 20 20.07 38.35 31.04
CA ALA A 20 20.41 38.96 29.76
C ALA A 20 21.90 38.80 29.41
N PHE A 21 22.80 39.01 30.38
CA PHE A 21 24.25 38.81 30.21
C PHE A 21 24.61 37.34 29.95
N LYS A 22 23.94 36.39 30.61
CA LYS A 22 24.09 34.95 30.33
C LYS A 22 23.66 34.60 28.91
N LEU A 23 22.53 35.12 28.45
CA LEU A 23 22.04 34.94 27.07
C LEU A 23 23.00 35.54 26.04
N GLU A 24 23.52 36.75 26.30
CA GLU A 24 24.50 37.41 25.43
C GLU A 24 25.81 36.61 25.34
N THR A 25 26.29 36.10 26.47
CA THR A 25 27.52 35.29 26.52
C THR A 25 27.34 33.96 25.78
N LEU A 26 26.20 33.30 25.96
CA LEU A 26 25.84 32.08 25.24
C LEU A 26 25.68 32.33 23.74
N TYR A 27 25.02 33.42 23.35
CA TYR A 27 24.89 33.82 21.95
C TYR A 27 26.26 34.07 21.32
N LYS A 28 27.12 34.87 21.96
CA LYS A 28 28.47 35.14 21.45
C LYS A 28 29.31 33.87 21.28
N LYS A 29 29.19 32.91 22.21
CA LYS A 29 29.91 31.63 22.18
C LYS A 29 29.38 30.68 21.09
N TYR A 30 28.07 30.63 20.88
CA TYR A 30 27.43 29.64 19.99
C TYR A 30 26.74 30.24 18.75
N LYS A 31 26.96 31.51 18.42
CA LYS A 31 26.29 32.21 17.30
C LYS A 31 26.28 31.40 16.00
N PHE A 32 27.39 30.75 15.64
CA PHE A 32 27.47 29.94 14.43
C PHE A 32 26.62 28.67 14.50
N VAL A 33 26.52 28.04 15.68
CA VAL A 33 25.64 26.89 15.92
C VAL A 33 24.18 27.32 15.86
N ILE A 34 23.82 28.44 16.50
CA ILE A 34 22.45 28.99 16.50
C ILE A 34 22.01 29.31 15.06
N TRP A 35 22.86 29.99 14.28
CA TRP A 35 22.58 30.27 12.87
C TRP A 35 22.55 29.01 12.00
N GLY A 36 23.39 28.02 12.28
CA GLY A 36 23.36 26.72 11.62
C GLY A 36 22.04 25.97 11.86
N VAL A 37 21.57 25.94 13.12
CA VAL A 37 20.29 25.33 13.49
C VAL A 37 19.12 26.10 12.87
N ALA A 38 19.13 27.42 12.92
CA ALA A 38 18.10 28.26 12.30
C ALA A 38 18.03 28.02 10.79
N GLY A 39 19.16 27.97 10.10
CA GLY A 39 19.24 27.65 8.67
C GLY A 39 18.73 26.24 8.35
N ALA A 40 19.12 25.25 9.15
CA ALA A 40 18.65 23.87 9.00
C ALA A 40 17.14 23.74 9.18
N LEU A 41 16.55 24.44 10.16
CA LEU A 41 15.10 24.47 10.37
C LEU A 41 14.38 25.08 9.16
N ILE A 42 14.86 26.21 8.64
CA ILE A 42 14.28 26.83 7.44
C ILE A 42 14.34 25.87 6.25
N LEU A 43 15.50 25.26 6.00
CA LEU A 43 15.65 24.28 4.91
C LEU A 43 14.74 23.07 5.08
N PHE A 44 14.56 22.58 6.31
CA PHE A 44 13.65 21.49 6.61
C PHE A 44 12.20 21.85 6.28
N PHE A 45 11.69 22.99 6.73
CA PHE A 45 10.30 23.41 6.44
C PHE A 45 10.06 23.69 4.96
N VAL A 46 10.99 24.38 4.29
CA VAL A 46 10.89 24.66 2.85
C VAL A 46 10.96 23.35 2.06
N GLY A 47 11.94 22.49 2.37
CA GLY A 47 12.13 21.21 1.70
C GLY A 47 10.93 20.29 1.84
N THR A 48 10.40 20.13 3.06
CA THR A 48 9.21 19.30 3.29
C THR A 48 7.96 19.84 2.57
N THR A 49 7.75 21.16 2.57
CA THR A 49 6.62 21.78 1.86
C THR A 49 6.71 21.56 0.36
N ALA A 50 7.89 21.79 -0.23
CA ALA A 50 8.11 21.57 -1.66
C ALA A 50 7.94 20.09 -2.05
N LEU A 51 8.50 19.17 -1.28
CA LEU A 51 8.35 17.73 -1.51
C LEU A 51 6.88 17.27 -1.41
N ASN A 52 6.14 17.80 -0.45
CA ASN A 52 4.71 17.51 -0.29
C ASN A 52 3.89 18.03 -1.47
N ALA A 53 4.15 19.26 -1.94
CA ALA A 53 3.48 19.82 -3.11
C ALA A 53 3.75 18.99 -4.37
N ILE A 54 5.00 18.59 -4.61
CA ILE A 54 5.38 17.71 -5.74
C ILE A 54 4.69 16.35 -5.64
N LYS A 55 4.66 15.75 -4.44
CA LYS A 55 4.00 14.47 -4.21
C LYS A 55 2.50 14.56 -4.47
N GLN A 56 1.85 15.64 -4.04
CA GLN A 56 0.43 15.87 -4.23
C GLN A 56 0.09 16.06 -5.72
N ALA A 57 0.86 16.88 -6.43
CA ALA A 57 0.70 17.05 -7.89
C ALA A 57 0.89 15.72 -8.64
N LYS A 58 1.89 14.91 -8.26
CA LYS A 58 2.12 13.57 -8.83
C LYS A 58 0.93 12.63 -8.60
N LEU A 59 0.30 12.66 -7.42
CA LEU A 59 -0.89 11.87 -7.13
C LEU A 59 -2.12 12.35 -7.91
N GLU A 60 -2.29 13.66 -8.04
CA GLU A 60 -3.39 14.26 -8.81
C GLU A 60 -3.28 13.90 -10.30
N ASP A 61 -2.10 14.04 -10.89
CA ASP A 61 -1.82 13.62 -12.27
C ASP A 61 -2.17 12.15 -12.49
N ALA A 62 -1.74 11.28 -11.57
CA ALA A 62 -2.02 9.84 -11.65
C ALA A 62 -3.51 9.53 -11.54
N ASN A 63 -4.23 10.20 -10.63
CA ASN A 63 -5.67 10.01 -10.46
C ASN A 63 -6.44 10.47 -11.71
N ASN A 64 -6.08 11.62 -12.28
CA ASN A 64 -6.68 12.14 -13.51
C ASN A 64 -6.41 11.21 -14.70
N ALA A 65 -5.19 10.67 -14.80
CA ALA A 65 -4.86 9.66 -15.80
C ALA A 65 -5.70 8.39 -15.62
N PHE A 66 -5.83 7.88 -14.38
CA PHE A 66 -6.66 6.71 -14.09
C PHE A 66 -8.15 6.95 -14.42
N LEU A 67 -8.70 8.12 -14.08
CA LEU A 67 -10.07 8.49 -14.44
C LEU A 67 -10.28 8.57 -15.96
N THR A 68 -9.28 9.06 -16.69
CA THR A 68 -9.29 9.04 -18.15
C THR A 68 -9.34 7.60 -18.67
N LEU A 69 -8.51 6.71 -18.13
CA LEU A 69 -8.44 5.30 -18.52
C LEU A 69 -9.71 4.50 -18.20
N GLN A 70 -10.47 4.90 -17.18
CA GLN A 70 -11.79 4.31 -16.91
C GLN A 70 -12.82 4.64 -17.98
N LYS A 71 -12.70 5.80 -18.64
CA LYS A 71 -13.58 6.21 -19.74
C LYS A 71 -13.07 5.71 -21.10
N LYS A 72 -11.74 5.75 -21.28
CA LYS A 72 -11.05 5.42 -22.52
C LYS A 72 -9.81 4.58 -22.23
N ALA A 73 -10.00 3.26 -22.28
CA ALA A 73 -9.01 2.27 -21.88
C ALA A 73 -7.74 2.21 -22.75
N ASP A 74 -7.79 2.74 -23.97
CA ASP A 74 -6.72 2.72 -24.96
C ASP A 74 -5.95 4.06 -25.06
N ASP A 75 -6.20 4.99 -24.13
CA ASP A 75 -5.49 6.27 -24.10
C ASP A 75 -4.02 6.11 -23.70
N SER A 76 -3.13 6.14 -24.69
CA SER A 76 -1.69 5.90 -24.52
C SER A 76 -1.00 6.96 -23.65
N GLN A 77 -1.46 8.21 -23.69
CA GLN A 77 -0.91 9.28 -22.87
C GLN A 77 -1.29 9.10 -21.40
N ALA A 78 -2.55 8.77 -21.13
CA ALA A 78 -3.00 8.47 -19.77
C ALA A 78 -2.32 7.21 -19.21
N LEU A 79 -2.09 6.17 -20.03
CA LEU A 79 -1.31 4.99 -19.64
C LEU A 79 0.12 5.35 -19.21
N GLN A 80 0.81 6.13 -20.03
CA GLN A 80 2.18 6.55 -19.73
C GLN A 80 2.24 7.41 -18.46
N THR A 81 1.30 8.36 -18.32
CA THR A 81 1.18 9.22 -17.14
C THR A 81 0.96 8.39 -15.89
N LEU A 82 0.03 7.42 -15.92
CA LEU A 82 -0.25 6.56 -14.78
C LEU A 82 0.98 5.74 -14.38
N LYS A 83 1.70 5.16 -15.35
CA LYS A 83 2.92 4.36 -15.12
C LYS A 83 4.04 5.16 -14.46
N GLU A 84 4.28 6.38 -14.92
CA GLU A 84 5.35 7.25 -14.39
C GLU A 84 4.99 7.86 -13.03
N LYS A 85 3.73 8.29 -12.90
CA LYS A 85 3.26 9.05 -11.74
C LYS A 85 2.81 8.14 -10.60
N ASN A 86 2.31 6.95 -10.87
CA ASN A 86 1.93 5.97 -9.85
C ASN A 86 2.06 4.52 -10.38
N PRO A 87 3.27 3.93 -10.36
CA PRO A 87 3.50 2.59 -10.90
C PRO A 87 2.69 1.50 -10.19
N ALA A 88 2.42 1.65 -8.88
CA ALA A 88 1.59 0.69 -8.14
C ALA A 88 0.13 0.70 -8.62
N LEU A 89 -0.44 1.89 -8.87
CA LEU A 89 -1.79 2.01 -9.43
C LEU A 89 -1.83 1.56 -10.89
N PHE A 90 -0.77 1.79 -11.67
CA PHE A 90 -0.63 1.26 -13.02
C PHE A 90 -0.67 -0.27 -13.04
N GLU A 91 0.06 -0.94 -12.16
CA GLU A 91 0.06 -2.41 -12.07
C GLU A 91 -1.32 -2.97 -11.71
N LEU A 92 -2.03 -2.34 -10.77
CA LEU A 92 -3.42 -2.70 -10.44
C LEU A 92 -4.37 -2.53 -11.64
N TYR A 93 -4.25 -1.41 -12.36
CA TYR A 93 -5.02 -1.17 -13.59
C TYR A 93 -4.70 -2.21 -14.68
N ALA A 94 -3.42 -2.51 -14.89
CA ALA A 94 -2.97 -3.49 -15.86
C ALA A 94 -3.51 -4.89 -15.53
N TYR A 95 -3.47 -5.28 -14.26
CA TYR A 95 -4.09 -6.53 -13.79
C TYR A 95 -5.58 -6.57 -14.09
N ALA A 96 -6.33 -5.52 -13.72
CA ALA A 96 -7.77 -5.47 -13.94
C ALA A 96 -8.12 -5.60 -15.43
N GLN A 97 -7.39 -4.89 -16.30
CA GLN A 97 -7.58 -4.97 -17.75
C GLN A 97 -7.23 -6.34 -18.33
N ALA A 98 -6.10 -6.92 -17.92
CA ALA A 98 -5.68 -8.22 -18.40
C ALA A 98 -6.62 -9.34 -17.92
N SER A 99 -7.08 -9.27 -16.67
CA SER A 99 -8.08 -10.19 -16.10
C SER A 99 -9.40 -10.12 -16.85
N ASN A 100 -9.93 -8.90 -17.10
CA ASN A 100 -11.18 -8.71 -17.83
C ASN A 100 -11.11 -9.22 -19.27
N LYS A 101 -9.95 -9.10 -19.91
CA LYS A 101 -9.72 -9.57 -21.29
C LYS A 101 -9.27 -11.03 -21.36
N GLN A 102 -9.11 -11.69 -20.21
CA GLN A 102 -8.49 -13.02 -20.11
C GLN A 102 -7.12 -13.09 -20.83
N ASP A 103 -6.37 -12.00 -20.81
CA ASP A 103 -5.05 -11.88 -21.44
C ASP A 103 -3.99 -12.55 -20.56
N VAL A 104 -3.79 -13.85 -20.80
CA VAL A 104 -2.80 -14.67 -20.08
C VAL A 104 -1.39 -14.09 -20.21
N LYS A 105 -1.02 -13.50 -21.35
CA LYS A 105 0.32 -12.91 -21.53
C LYS A 105 0.48 -11.66 -20.67
N GLY A 106 -0.54 -10.79 -20.67
CA GLY A 106 -0.59 -9.60 -19.81
C GLY A 106 -0.50 -9.97 -18.33
N LEU A 107 -1.31 -10.93 -17.88
CA LEU A 107 -1.27 -11.42 -16.50
C LEU A 107 0.06 -12.09 -16.15
N SER A 108 0.64 -12.87 -17.05
CA SER A 108 1.94 -13.53 -16.86
C SER A 108 3.07 -12.52 -16.66
N SER A 109 2.98 -11.32 -17.25
CA SER A 109 3.95 -10.25 -17.01
C SER A 109 3.89 -9.65 -15.60
N LEU A 110 2.76 -9.84 -14.90
CA LEU A 110 2.48 -9.27 -13.58
C LEU A 110 2.71 -10.23 -12.42
N VAL A 111 2.98 -11.52 -12.67
CA VAL A 111 3.20 -12.53 -11.62
C VAL A 111 4.41 -12.24 -10.73
N ASN A 112 5.38 -11.47 -11.25
CA ASN A 112 6.57 -11.02 -10.52
C ASN A 112 6.51 -9.53 -10.18
N SER A 113 5.31 -8.94 -10.14
CA SER A 113 5.10 -7.57 -9.71
C SER A 113 5.69 -7.33 -8.32
N SER A 114 6.23 -6.12 -8.12
CA SER A 114 6.70 -5.68 -6.80
C SER A 114 5.56 -5.51 -5.79
N ASN A 115 4.32 -5.38 -6.27
CA ASN A 115 3.12 -5.36 -5.46
C ASN A 115 2.65 -6.81 -5.21
N PRO A 116 2.74 -7.31 -3.97
CA PRO A 116 2.43 -8.71 -3.66
C PRO A 116 0.96 -9.05 -3.94
N VAL A 117 0.04 -8.09 -3.86
CA VAL A 117 -1.38 -8.30 -4.18
C VAL A 117 -1.55 -8.55 -5.68
N VAL A 118 -0.90 -7.74 -6.52
CA VAL A 118 -0.95 -7.90 -7.98
C VAL A 118 -0.26 -9.20 -8.41
N ALA A 119 0.90 -9.50 -7.82
CA ALA A 119 1.64 -10.72 -8.11
C ALA A 119 0.82 -11.99 -7.81
N ASP A 120 0.27 -12.09 -6.60
CA ASP A 120 -0.53 -13.25 -6.18
C ASP A 120 -1.84 -13.38 -6.97
N ALA A 121 -2.55 -12.27 -7.18
CA ALA A 121 -3.79 -12.27 -7.96
C ALA A 121 -3.55 -12.63 -9.43
N SER A 122 -2.45 -12.17 -10.03
CA SER A 122 -2.07 -12.52 -11.39
C SER A 122 -1.70 -14.00 -11.50
N LYS A 123 -0.93 -14.52 -10.54
CA LYS A 123 -0.55 -15.94 -10.47
C LYS A 123 -1.79 -16.83 -10.38
N TYR A 124 -2.72 -16.49 -9.48
CA TYR A 124 -3.99 -17.20 -9.34
C TYR A 124 -4.79 -17.16 -10.66
N THR A 125 -5.01 -15.97 -11.21
CA THR A 125 -5.82 -15.80 -12.43
C THR A 125 -5.23 -16.54 -13.63
N VAL A 126 -3.91 -16.52 -13.80
CA VAL A 126 -3.24 -17.31 -14.86
C VAL A 126 -3.52 -18.80 -14.68
N ALA A 127 -3.37 -19.32 -13.46
CA ALA A 127 -3.57 -20.74 -13.20
C ALA A 127 -5.03 -21.17 -13.40
N THR A 128 -6.00 -20.36 -12.96
CA THR A 128 -7.43 -20.57 -13.22
C THR A 128 -7.72 -20.61 -14.73
N LEU A 129 -7.20 -19.64 -15.51
CA LEU A 129 -7.39 -19.61 -16.97
C LEU A 129 -6.74 -20.82 -17.66
N GLU A 130 -5.61 -21.30 -17.15
CA GLU A 130 -4.91 -22.48 -17.65
C GLU A 130 -5.41 -23.81 -17.07
N ARG A 131 -6.36 -23.78 -16.11
CA ARG A 131 -6.86 -24.93 -15.35
C ARG A 131 -5.74 -25.71 -14.66
N LYS A 132 -4.82 -25.01 -14.01
CA LYS A 132 -3.71 -25.58 -13.26
C LYS A 132 -3.86 -25.31 -11.77
N PRO A 133 -3.34 -26.22 -10.92
CA PRO A 133 -3.27 -25.97 -9.48
C PRO A 133 -2.37 -24.78 -9.17
N VAL A 134 -2.69 -24.06 -8.10
CA VAL A 134 -1.94 -22.88 -7.69
C VAL A 134 -2.06 -22.64 -6.20
N ASP A 135 -0.92 -22.43 -5.56
CA ASP A 135 -0.90 -21.89 -4.21
C ASP A 135 -0.96 -20.35 -4.28
N SER A 136 -2.09 -19.80 -3.85
CA SER A 136 -2.35 -18.36 -3.77
C SER A 136 -2.65 -17.97 -2.32
N ILE A 137 -2.05 -16.85 -1.89
CA ILE A 137 -2.24 -16.31 -0.55
C ILE A 137 -3.62 -15.65 -0.43
N LEU A 138 -4.01 -14.85 -1.42
CA LEU A 138 -5.28 -14.11 -1.42
C LEU A 138 -6.48 -14.99 -1.73
N TYR A 139 -6.29 -15.98 -2.60
CA TYR A 139 -7.36 -16.84 -3.13
C TYR A 139 -7.24 -18.28 -2.66
N LYS A 140 -6.56 -18.54 -1.53
CA LYS A 140 -6.26 -19.90 -1.03
C LYS A 140 -7.44 -20.87 -1.09
N GLU A 141 -8.57 -20.51 -0.49
CA GLU A 141 -9.74 -21.41 -0.44
C GLU A 141 -10.48 -21.50 -1.78
N MET A 142 -10.41 -20.46 -2.63
CA MET A 142 -10.92 -20.54 -4.00
C MET A 142 -10.07 -21.48 -4.86
N ALA A 143 -8.73 -21.41 -4.72
CA ALA A 143 -7.82 -22.32 -5.39
C ALA A 143 -8.07 -23.78 -4.96
N LEU A 144 -8.23 -24.03 -3.65
CA LEU A 144 -8.61 -25.35 -3.14
C LEU A 144 -9.94 -25.85 -3.74
N LEU A 145 -10.94 -24.99 -3.83
CA LEU A 145 -12.24 -25.31 -4.40
C LEU A 145 -12.14 -25.64 -5.90
N GLU A 146 -11.40 -24.84 -6.66
CA GLU A 146 -11.19 -25.06 -8.10
C GLU A 146 -10.40 -26.34 -8.36
N GLU A 147 -9.33 -26.58 -7.60
CA GLU A 147 -8.56 -27.81 -7.68
C GLU A 147 -9.38 -29.05 -7.31
N ALA A 148 -10.23 -28.97 -6.28
CA ALA A 148 -11.15 -30.05 -5.95
C ALA A 148 -12.14 -30.32 -7.09
N TYR A 149 -12.66 -29.28 -7.74
CA TYR A 149 -13.53 -29.42 -8.90
C TYR A 149 -12.83 -30.11 -10.09
N LEU A 150 -11.55 -29.79 -10.33
CA LEU A 150 -10.75 -30.46 -11.36
C LEU A 150 -10.53 -31.95 -11.04
N ASP A 151 -10.21 -32.28 -9.78
CA ASP A 151 -10.07 -33.67 -9.33
C ASP A 151 -11.38 -34.45 -9.49
N ILE A 152 -12.52 -33.84 -9.16
CA ILE A 152 -13.85 -34.44 -9.36
C ILE A 152 -14.09 -34.77 -10.83
N LYS A 153 -13.75 -33.85 -11.74
CA LYS A 153 -13.84 -34.11 -13.18
C LYS A 153 -12.92 -35.22 -13.65
N ALA A 154 -11.76 -35.38 -13.02
CA ALA A 154 -10.84 -36.48 -13.30
C ALA A 154 -11.26 -37.81 -12.65
N GLY A 155 -12.30 -37.81 -11.80
CA GLY A 155 -12.75 -38.98 -11.05
C GLY A 155 -11.94 -39.26 -9.78
N ASP A 156 -11.00 -38.39 -9.42
CA ASP A 156 -10.21 -38.50 -8.19
C ASP A 156 -10.96 -37.89 -6.99
N THR A 157 -12.01 -38.60 -6.56
CA THR A 157 -12.84 -38.15 -5.44
C THR A 157 -12.08 -38.09 -4.11
N LYS A 158 -10.97 -38.83 -3.98
CA LYS A 158 -10.16 -38.83 -2.76
C LYS A 158 -9.36 -37.53 -2.64
N SER A 159 -8.67 -37.12 -3.69
CA SER A 159 -7.91 -35.86 -3.70
C SER A 159 -8.85 -34.65 -3.63
N ALA A 160 -10.00 -34.71 -4.32
CA ALA A 160 -11.03 -33.69 -4.20
C ALA A 160 -11.50 -33.50 -2.76
N LYS A 161 -11.84 -34.60 -2.06
CA LYS A 161 -12.27 -34.55 -0.67
C LYS A 161 -11.21 -33.92 0.23
N ALA A 162 -9.95 -34.37 0.10
CA ALA A 162 -8.86 -33.84 0.89
C ALA A 162 -8.68 -32.32 0.72
N LYS A 163 -8.91 -31.78 -0.48
CA LYS A 163 -8.87 -30.33 -0.73
C LYS A 163 -10.07 -29.59 -0.15
N LEU A 164 -11.28 -30.15 -0.26
CA LEU A 164 -12.50 -29.55 0.29
C LEU A 164 -12.45 -29.47 1.83
N GLU A 165 -11.87 -30.47 2.50
CA GLU A 165 -11.67 -30.49 3.96
C GLU A 165 -10.72 -29.40 4.46
N LEU A 166 -9.88 -28.83 3.59
CA LEU A 166 -8.98 -27.72 3.93
C LEU A 166 -9.67 -26.35 3.91
N ILE A 167 -10.91 -26.26 3.41
CA ILE A 167 -11.72 -25.03 3.42
C ILE A 167 -12.31 -24.85 4.81
N ASN A 168 -12.12 -23.68 5.41
CA ASN A 168 -12.58 -23.42 6.76
C ASN A 168 -14.11 -23.45 6.88
N GLU A 169 -14.65 -24.04 7.94
CA GLU A 169 -16.11 -24.10 8.17
C GLU A 169 -16.78 -22.73 8.31
N ARG A 170 -16.03 -21.68 8.70
CA ARG A 170 -16.51 -20.30 8.78
C ARG A 170 -16.33 -19.53 7.47
N SER A 171 -15.75 -20.17 6.45
CA SER A 171 -15.58 -19.56 5.13
C SER A 171 -16.93 -19.34 4.46
N PRO A 172 -17.08 -18.26 3.66
CA PRO A 172 -18.20 -18.13 2.73
C PRO A 172 -18.31 -19.31 1.74
N LEU A 173 -17.22 -20.06 1.53
CA LEU A 173 -17.19 -21.23 0.65
C LEU A 173 -17.62 -22.54 1.33
N ALA A 174 -17.78 -22.56 2.66
CA ALA A 174 -18.01 -23.80 3.41
C ALA A 174 -19.25 -24.57 2.93
N THR A 175 -20.34 -23.85 2.64
CA THR A 175 -21.57 -24.47 2.13
C THR A 175 -21.35 -25.12 0.77
N ILE A 176 -20.63 -24.45 -0.14
CA ILE A 176 -20.35 -24.98 -1.47
C ILE A 176 -19.43 -26.20 -1.37
N ALA A 177 -18.40 -26.13 -0.52
CA ALA A 177 -17.48 -27.23 -0.28
C ALA A 177 -18.21 -28.47 0.24
N SER A 178 -19.09 -28.31 1.24
CA SER A 178 -19.89 -29.41 1.80
C SER A 178 -20.84 -30.04 0.78
N LEU A 179 -21.46 -29.22 -0.08
CA LEU A 179 -22.32 -29.73 -1.16
C LEU A 179 -21.53 -30.54 -2.20
N LEU A 180 -20.33 -30.09 -2.58
CA LEU A 180 -19.45 -30.81 -3.50
C LEU A 180 -18.94 -32.12 -2.87
N GLU A 181 -18.58 -32.10 -1.59
CA GLU A 181 -18.21 -33.30 -0.86
C GLU A 181 -19.38 -34.31 -0.84
N HIS A 182 -20.60 -33.86 -0.53
CA HIS A 182 -21.75 -34.74 -0.48
C HIS A 182 -22.15 -35.33 -1.84
N SER A 183 -22.13 -34.51 -2.89
CA SER A 183 -22.51 -34.93 -4.25
C SER A 183 -21.52 -35.91 -4.87
N THR A 184 -20.25 -35.82 -4.52
CA THR A 184 -19.19 -36.71 -5.01
C THR A 184 -19.10 -38.02 -4.23
N LEU A 185 -19.61 -38.05 -3.00
CA LEU A 185 -19.65 -39.25 -2.15
C LEU A 185 -20.92 -40.11 -2.33
N LYS A 186 -22.02 -39.56 -2.89
CA LYS A 186 -23.29 -40.28 -3.08
C LYS A 186 -23.56 -40.81 -4.49
N ALA A 187 -22.66 -40.63 -5.45
CA ALA A 187 -22.82 -41.14 -6.82
C ALA A 187 -22.35 -42.60 -7.00
N LYS A 188 -22.47 -43.44 -5.96
CA LYS A 188 -22.27 -44.89 -6.02
C LYS A 188 -23.43 -45.63 -5.37
#